data_AF-A0A4Q4B4Q8-F1
#
_entry.id   AF-A0A4Q4B4Q8-F1
#
_cell.length_a   1.000
_cell.length_b   1.000
_cell.length_c   1.000
_cell.angle_alpha   90.00
_cell.angle_beta   90.00
_cell.angle_gamma   90.00
#
_symmetry.space_group_name_H-M   'P 1'
#
loop_
_entity.id
_entity.type
_entity.pdbx_description
1 polymer ?
#
loop_
_entity_poly.entity_id
_entity_poly.type
_entity_poly.pdbx_seq_one_letter_code
_entity_poly.pdbx_strand_id
1 'polypeptide(L)'
;MKGRISIKYFVKLFLIVVLTVVVIQVLHLLTSNSSALAGSFIETLLGYLVTLTSLPLRLIDRSYPFYAMGSLWKVLLLVLINLLLQTTLLYVLLKTVFKKGK
;
A
#
# COMPACT_ATOMS: atom_id res chain seq x y z
N MET A 1 -24.64 13.64 -16.01
CA MET A 1 -23.57 14.27 -15.18
C MET A 1 -22.25 13.52 -15.34
N LYS A 2 -21.28 14.07 -16.09
CA LYS A 2 -19.92 13.52 -16.19
C LYS A 2 -19.20 13.70 -14.85
N GLY A 3 -19.07 12.64 -14.06
CA GLY A 3 -18.27 12.65 -12.83
C GLY A 3 -16.79 12.86 -13.15
N ARG A 4 -16.35 14.12 -13.27
CA ARG A 4 -14.92 14.46 -13.25
C ARG A 4 -14.43 14.25 -11.82
N ILE A 5 -13.83 13.09 -11.55
CA ILE A 5 -13.14 12.84 -10.29
C ILE A 5 -11.95 13.82 -10.24
N SER A 6 -12.07 14.85 -9.40
CA SER A 6 -11.09 15.95 -9.27
C SER A 6 -9.74 15.45 -8.74
N ILE A 7 -8.66 16.16 -9.06
CA ILE A 7 -7.32 15.96 -8.48
C ILE A 7 -7.35 15.91 -6.94
N LYS A 8 -8.29 16.64 -6.30
CA LYS A 8 -8.51 16.60 -4.85
C LYS A 8 -8.84 15.20 -4.33
N TYR A 9 -9.59 14.41 -5.10
CA TYR A 9 -9.91 13.02 -4.74
C TYR A 9 -8.70 12.10 -4.88
N PHE A 10 -7.86 12.31 -5.91
CA PHE A 10 -6.61 11.55 -6.06
C PHE A 10 -5.68 11.80 -4.86
N VAL A 11 -5.48 13.07 -4.47
CA VAL A 11 -4.67 13.43 -3.30
C VAL A 11 -5.25 12.84 -2.01
N LYS A 12 -6.59 12.88 -1.84
CA LYS A 12 -7.23 12.26 -0.67
C LYS A 12 -7.01 10.75 -0.63
N LEU A 13 -7.13 10.06 -1.76
CA LEU A 13 -6.82 8.62 -1.87
C LEU A 13 -5.36 8.35 -1.58
N PHE A 14 -4.43 9.18 -2.10
CA PHE A 14 -3.01 9.05 -1.84
C PHE A 14 -2.71 9.10 -0.34
N LEU A 15 -3.27 10.08 0.38
CA LEU A 15 -3.09 10.21 1.83
C LEU A 15 -3.66 9.01 2.60
N ILE A 16 -4.81 8.48 2.18
CA ILE A 16 -5.39 7.27 2.77
C ILE A 16 -4.45 6.08 2.58
N VAL A 17 -3.94 5.88 1.35
CA VAL A 17 -3.00 4.79 1.04
C VAL A 17 -1.71 4.92 1.84
N VAL A 18 -1.13 6.13 1.93
CA VAL A 18 0.04 6.42 2.77
C VAL A 18 -0.21 6.00 4.21
N LEU A 19 -1.32 6.46 4.79
CA LEU A 19 -1.66 6.15 6.18
C LEU A 19 -1.83 4.65 6.40
N THR A 20 -2.55 3.96 5.50
CA THR A 20 -2.75 2.51 5.57
C THR A 20 -1.44 1.74 5.51
N VAL A 21 -0.53 2.10 4.59
CA VAL A 21 0.78 1.45 4.49
C VAL A 21 1.61 1.67 5.75
N VAL A 22 1.67 2.90 6.27
CA VAL A 22 2.42 3.20 7.49
C VAL A 22 1.87 2.42 8.69
N VAL A 23 0.55 2.40 8.88
CA VAL A 23 -0.09 1.67 9.99
C VAL A 23 0.20 0.18 9.92
N ILE A 24 0.03 -0.45 8.75
CA ILE A 24 0.31 -1.89 8.57
C ILE A 24 1.77 -2.21 8.89
N GLN A 25 2.70 -1.38 8.43
CA GLN A 25 4.14 -1.59 8.63
C GLN A 25 4.53 -1.42 10.09
N VAL A 26 4.00 -0.41 10.78
CA VAL A 26 4.22 -0.20 12.21
C VAL A 26 3.66 -1.38 13.02
N LEU A 27 2.44 -1.83 12.72
CA LEU A 27 1.86 -3.00 13.38
C LEU A 27 2.68 -4.27 13.14
N HIS A 28 3.14 -4.50 11.90
CA HIS A 28 4.00 -5.64 11.58
C HIS A 28 5.32 -5.59 12.34
N LEU A 29 5.96 -4.43 12.47
CA LEU A 29 7.18 -4.25 13.25
C LEU A 29 6.96 -4.48 14.76
N LEU A 30 5.86 -3.97 15.31
CA LEU A 30 5.56 -4.13 16.75
C LEU A 30 5.28 -5.59 17.10
N THR A 31 4.56 -6.30 16.23
CA THR A 31 4.19 -7.70 16.43
C THR A 31 5.38 -8.64 16.23
N SER A 32 6.13 -8.50 15.13
CA SER A 32 7.31 -9.34 14.84
C SER A 32 8.43 -9.25 15.88
N ASN A 33 8.56 -8.12 16.59
CA ASN A 33 9.58 -7.95 17.64
C ASN A 33 9.07 -8.32 19.04
N SER A 34 7.77 -8.56 19.21
CA SER A 34 7.16 -8.78 20.52
C SER A 34 6.37 -10.08 20.53
N SER A 35 7.04 -11.17 20.87
CA SER A 35 6.43 -12.51 21.02
C SER A 35 5.26 -12.57 22.02
N ALA A 36 5.12 -11.57 22.88
CA ALA A 36 4.03 -11.44 23.84
C ALA A 36 2.77 -10.72 23.31
N LEU A 37 2.87 -9.98 22.19
CA LEU A 37 1.79 -9.10 21.70
C LEU A 37 0.97 -9.69 20.55
N ALA A 38 1.44 -10.74 19.88
CA ALA A 38 0.78 -11.28 18.70
C ALA A 38 0.62 -12.80 18.77
N GLY A 39 -0.62 -13.29 18.67
CA GLY A 39 -0.84 -14.68 18.32
C GLY A 39 -0.38 -14.93 16.88
N SER A 40 0.04 -16.15 16.55
CA SER A 40 0.54 -16.56 15.23
C SER A 40 -0.37 -16.14 14.06
N PHE A 41 -1.67 -16.03 14.29
CA PHE A 41 -2.64 -15.52 13.34
C PHE A 41 -2.43 -14.05 12.96
N ILE A 42 -2.14 -13.17 13.93
CA ILE A 42 -1.98 -11.73 13.72
C ILE A 42 -0.72 -11.45 12.90
N GLU A 43 0.39 -12.12 13.22
CA GLU A 43 1.63 -12.00 12.46
C GLU A 43 1.43 -12.44 11.01
N THR A 44 0.76 -13.58 10.80
CA THR A 44 0.46 -14.10 9.47
C THR A 44 -0.43 -13.13 8.68
N LEU A 45 -1.48 -12.59 9.29
CA LEU A 45 -2.37 -11.62 8.67
C LEU A 45 -1.61 -10.34 8.28
N LEU A 46 -0.77 -9.82 9.17
CA LEU A 46 0.05 -8.63 8.88
C LEU A 46 1.03 -8.92 7.75
N GLY A 47 1.66 -10.10 7.71
CA GLY A 47 2.52 -10.51 6.59
C GLY A 47 1.78 -10.52 5.24
N TYR A 48 0.53 -10.97 5.21
CA TYR A 48 -0.31 -10.88 4.01
C TYR A 48 -0.66 -9.44 3.65
N LEU A 49 -0.94 -8.58 4.62
CA LEU A 49 -1.21 -7.16 4.38
C LEU A 49 0.02 -6.42 3.85
N VAL A 50 1.21 -6.73 4.37
CA VAL A 50 2.50 -6.23 3.86
C VAL A 50 2.73 -6.68 2.41
N THR A 51 2.38 -7.93 2.10
CA THR A 51 2.41 -8.47 0.74
C THR A 51 1.44 -7.74 -0.21
N LEU A 52 0.18 -7.56 0.20
CA LEU A 52 -0.83 -6.86 -0.59
C LEU A 52 -0.44 -5.39 -0.81
N THR A 53 0.09 -4.75 0.22
CA THR A 53 0.53 -3.35 0.13
C THR A 53 1.81 -3.18 -0.68
N SER A 54 2.56 -4.22 -0.99
CA SER A 54 3.72 -4.17 -1.90
C SER A 54 3.42 -4.72 -3.29
N LEU A 55 2.18 -5.17 -3.53
CA LEU A 55 1.80 -5.93 -4.72
C LEU A 55 2.14 -5.23 -6.04
N PRO A 56 1.92 -3.91 -6.22
CA PRO A 56 2.27 -3.26 -7.49
C PRO A 56 3.74 -3.35 -7.86
N LEU A 57 4.64 -3.21 -6.87
CA LEU A 57 6.07 -3.44 -7.11
C LEU A 57 6.40 -4.92 -7.26
N ARG A 58 5.71 -5.81 -6.53
CA ARG A 58 5.89 -7.26 -6.66
C ARG A 58 5.55 -7.82 -8.03
N LEU A 59 4.67 -7.14 -8.77
CA LEU A 59 4.37 -7.47 -10.17
C LEU A 59 5.54 -7.16 -11.11
N ILE A 60 6.37 -6.18 -10.76
CA ILE A 60 7.56 -5.81 -11.52
C ILE A 60 8.71 -6.75 -11.15
N ASP A 61 8.91 -6.99 -9.85
CA ASP A 61 9.94 -7.88 -9.34
C ASP A 61 9.47 -8.56 -8.04
N ARG A 62 9.56 -9.89 -8.00
CA ARG A 62 9.08 -10.71 -6.88
C ARG A 62 9.93 -10.60 -5.62
N SER A 63 11.12 -10.01 -5.70
CA SER A 63 12.01 -9.76 -4.55
C SER A 63 11.50 -8.66 -3.60
N TYR A 64 10.47 -7.93 -4.04
CA TYR A 64 9.76 -6.95 -3.22
C TYR A 64 8.83 -7.67 -2.22
N PRO A 65 8.63 -7.15 -0.99
CA PRO A 65 9.14 -5.89 -0.50
C PRO A 65 10.59 -5.95 0.02
N PHE A 66 11.45 -5.19 -0.65
CA PHE A 66 12.89 -5.06 -0.41
C PHE A 66 13.21 -3.84 0.46
N TYR A 67 12.26 -3.17 1.14
CA TYR A 67 12.53 -1.91 1.87
C TYR A 67 13.59 -2.03 2.99
N ALA A 68 14.12 -3.23 3.24
CA ALA A 68 15.28 -3.50 4.08
C ALA A 68 16.63 -3.62 3.33
N MET A 69 16.65 -3.67 1.99
CA MET A 69 17.85 -3.98 1.19
C MET A 69 18.19 -2.86 0.19
N GLY A 70 19.09 -1.97 0.58
CA GLY A 70 19.63 -0.92 -0.29
C GLY A 70 19.89 0.39 0.47
N SER A 71 20.30 1.43 -0.26
CA SER A 71 20.42 2.77 0.31
C SER A 71 19.06 3.33 0.72
N LEU A 72 19.03 4.13 1.78
CA LEU A 72 17.81 4.78 2.29
C LEU A 72 17.06 5.54 1.17
N TRP A 73 17.78 6.20 0.27
CA TRP A 73 17.20 6.90 -0.88
C TRP A 73 16.49 5.96 -1.87
N LYS A 74 17.09 4.80 -2.16
CA LYS A 74 16.49 3.79 -3.03
C LYS A 74 15.20 3.25 -2.41
N VAL A 75 15.20 3.02 -1.10
CA VAL A 75 14.03 2.55 -0.35
C VAL A 75 12.91 3.59 -0.40
N LEU A 76 13.20 4.86 -0.09
CA LEU A 76 12.20 5.94 -0.11
C LEU A 76 11.58 6.13 -1.50
N LEU A 77 12.40 6.10 -2.54
CA LEU A 77 11.92 6.27 -3.92
C LEU A 77 10.99 5.13 -4.33
N LEU A 78 11.32 3.89 -3.99
CA LEU A 78 10.47 2.75 -4.31
C LEU A 78 9.19 2.72 -3.48
N VAL A 79 9.24 3.12 -2.20
CA VAL A 79 8.02 3.34 -1.40
C VAL A 79 7.12 4.37 -2.07
N LEU A 80 7.68 5.49 -2.53
CA LEU A 80 6.93 6.53 -3.23
C LEU A 80 6.29 6.01 -4.53
N ILE A 81 7.05 5.28 -5.35
CA ILE A 81 6.53 4.65 -6.58
C ILE A 81 5.40 3.69 -6.26
N ASN A 82 5.56 2.84 -5.23
CA ASN A 82 4.52 1.91 -4.81
C ASN A 82 3.23 2.62 -4.42
N LEU A 83 3.33 3.68 -3.59
CA LEU A 83 2.18 4.48 -3.15
C LEU A 83 1.47 5.16 -4.33
N LEU A 84 2.24 5.69 -5.28
CA LEU A 84 1.70 6.30 -6.51
C LEU A 84 0.98 5.27 -7.39
N LEU A 85 1.57 4.10 -7.58
CA LEU A 85 0.95 3.00 -8.35
C LEU A 85 -0.33 2.51 -7.69
N GLN A 86 -0.33 2.27 -6.38
CA GLN A 86 -1.52 1.87 -5.63
C GLN A 86 -2.64 2.89 -5.75
N THR A 87 -2.31 4.17 -5.53
CA THR A 87 -3.29 5.25 -5.63
C THR A 87 -3.85 5.34 -7.03
N THR A 88 -3.01 5.20 -8.06
CA THR A 88 -3.43 5.24 -9.47
C THR A 88 -4.35 4.08 -9.80
N LEU A 89 -4.00 2.86 -9.39
CA LEU A 89 -4.83 1.67 -9.60
C LEU A 89 -6.19 1.82 -8.92
N LEU A 90 -6.21 2.21 -7.64
CA LEU A 90 -7.46 2.46 -6.90
C LEU A 90 -8.29 3.56 -7.58
N TYR A 91 -7.67 4.67 -7.96
CA TYR A 91 -8.35 5.76 -8.64
C TYR A 91 -8.98 5.32 -9.97
N VAL A 92 -8.26 4.55 -10.78
CA VAL A 92 -8.76 4.01 -12.07
C VAL A 92 -9.87 2.99 -11.86
N LEU A 93 -9.74 2.10 -10.87
CA LEU A 93 -10.77 1.12 -10.53
C LEU A 93 -12.05 1.80 -10.08
N LEU A 94 -11.97 2.73 -9.13
CA LEU A 94 -13.12 3.52 -8.66
C LEU A 94 -13.76 4.26 -9.83
N LYS A 95 -12.96 4.92 -10.67
CA LYS A 95 -13.48 5.61 -11.86
C LYS A 95 -14.20 4.67 -12.83
N THR A 96 -13.71 3.45 -13.01
CA THR A 96 -14.28 2.49 -13.97
C THR A 96 -15.56 1.86 -13.42
N VAL A 97 -15.56 1.45 -12.14
CA VAL A 97 -16.72 0.83 -11.47
C VAL A 97 -17.86 1.84 -11.30
N PHE A 98 -17.58 3.05 -10.79
CA PHE A 98 -18.61 4.07 -10.59
C PHE A 98 -19.12 4.71 -11.90
N LYS A 99 -18.42 4.51 -13.02
CA LYS A 99 -18.90 4.92 -14.35
C LYS A 99 -19.83 3.87 -14.98
N LYS A 100 -19.78 2.61 -14.55
CA LYS A 100 -20.71 1.54 -14.98
C LYS A 100 -21.97 1.45 -14.12
N GLY A 101 -21.97 2.00 -12.91
CA GLY A 101 -23.10 1.96 -11.97
C GLY A 101 -24.13 3.09 -12.11
N LYS A 102 -24.09 3.85 -13.21
CA LYS A 102 -25.08 4.88 -13.61
C LYS A 102 -25.39 4.71 -15.09
#